data_AF-A0A2Z4V8F8-F1
#
_entry.id   AF-A0A2Z4V8F8-F1
#
_cell.length_a   1.000
_cell.length_b   1.000
_cell.length_c   1.000
_cell.angle_alpha   90.00
_cell.angle_beta   90.00
_cell.angle_gamma   90.00
#
_symmetry.space_group_name_H-M   'P 1'
#
loop_
_entity.id
_entity.type
_entity.pdbx_description
1 polymer ?
#
loop_
_entity_poly.entity_id
_entity_poly.type
_entity_poly.pdbx_seq_one_letter_code
_entity_poly.pdbx_strand_id
1 'polypeptide(L)'
;MLASVATEPDPAERLARVRAWTVLPDRAVVRFAEPGARELAEALLERGVAVDAEVPVGGPPEPLERFLAWPVRDPARVRLAVELPGADRALVALALRGLPPVPVLLFGREAAAWPVLRLAARCGTGARIGVGDVLRVPDGRPARSNAQLVAAAARFRDEAPTAGIR
;
A
#
# COMPACT_ATOMS: atom_id res chain seq x y z
N MET A 1 -8.11 4.49 12.24
CA MET A 1 -6.90 5.37 12.12
C MET A 1 -5.78 4.59 11.45
N LEU A 2 -4.98 5.19 10.56
CA LEU A 2 -3.82 4.52 9.93
C LEU A 2 -2.53 4.98 10.63
N ALA A 3 -1.80 4.07 11.27
CA ALA A 3 -0.50 4.37 11.89
C ALA A 3 0.63 3.75 11.06
N SER A 4 1.73 4.50 10.90
CA SER A 4 3.00 3.95 10.42
C SER A 4 3.87 3.61 11.63
N VAL A 5 4.55 2.47 11.58
CA VAL A 5 5.32 1.93 12.73
C VAL A 5 6.83 2.28 12.66
N ALA A 6 7.27 2.97 11.61
CA ALA A 6 8.70 3.07 11.28
C ALA A 6 9.49 4.16 12.03
N THR A 7 8.93 4.76 13.09
CA THR A 7 9.66 5.79 13.85
C THR A 7 10.85 5.22 14.64
N GLU A 8 10.91 3.90 14.83
CA GLU A 8 11.98 3.18 15.53
C GLU A 8 12.78 2.33 14.52
N PRO A 9 14.07 2.64 14.26
CA PRO A 9 14.88 1.89 13.28
C PRO A 9 15.23 0.47 13.73
N ASP A 10 15.39 0.22 15.03
CA ASP A 10 15.71 -1.12 15.51
C ASP A 10 14.48 -2.05 15.40
N PRO A 11 14.57 -3.19 14.70
CA PRO A 11 13.42 -4.10 14.53
C PRO A 11 12.87 -4.64 15.85
N ALA A 12 13.73 -4.95 16.81
CA ALA A 12 13.33 -5.50 18.11
C ALA A 12 12.69 -4.43 18.99
N GLU A 13 13.25 -3.22 19.02
CA GLU A 13 12.65 -2.09 19.76
C GLU A 13 11.31 -1.69 19.14
N ARG A 14 11.21 -1.67 17.82
CA ARG A 14 9.96 -1.38 17.11
C ARG A 14 8.87 -2.40 17.45
N LEU A 15 9.23 -3.68 17.48
CA LEU A 15 8.34 -4.74 17.90
C LEU A 15 7.92 -4.57 19.38
N ALA A 16 8.87 -4.24 20.26
CA ALA A 16 8.59 -3.98 21.67
C ALA A 16 7.62 -2.80 21.86
N ARG A 17 7.78 -1.71 21.09
CA ARG A 17 6.87 -0.54 21.12
C ARG A 17 5.45 -0.92 20.70
N VAL A 18 5.30 -1.70 19.63
CA VAL A 18 3.98 -2.21 19.18
C VAL A 18 3.36 -3.13 20.22
N ARG A 19 4.18 -3.97 20.87
CA ARG A 19 3.74 -4.81 22.00
C ARG A 19 3.35 -4.00 23.25
N ALA A 20 3.82 -2.77 23.37
CA ALA A 20 3.44 -1.87 24.46
C ALA A 20 2.20 -0.99 24.15
N TRP A 21 1.65 -1.00 22.94
CA TRP A 21 0.45 -0.20 22.63
C TRP A 21 -0.74 -0.59 23.51
N THR A 22 -1.39 0.40 24.11
CA THR A 22 -2.61 0.22 24.92
C THR A 22 -3.88 0.57 24.14
N VAL A 23 -3.76 1.49 23.17
CA VAL A 23 -4.82 1.83 22.21
C VAL A 23 -4.40 1.28 20.86
N LEU A 24 -5.26 0.47 20.25
CA LEU A 24 -4.97 -0.22 18.99
C LEU A 24 -5.66 0.48 17.82
N PRO A 25 -4.94 0.78 16.73
CA PRO A 25 -5.58 1.21 15.51
C PRO A 25 -6.29 0.03 14.86
N ASP A 26 -7.30 0.31 14.03
CA ASP A 26 -7.92 -0.72 13.18
C ASP A 26 -6.90 -1.36 12.24
N ARG A 27 -5.88 -0.58 11.85
CA ARG A 27 -4.93 -0.95 10.82
C ARG A 27 -3.61 -0.21 10.91
N ALA A 28 -2.51 -0.89 10.60
CA ALA A 28 -1.17 -0.31 10.57
C ALA A 28 -0.45 -0.63 9.27
N VAL A 29 0.41 0.29 8.81
CA VAL A 29 1.29 0.08 7.66
C VAL A 29 2.60 -0.54 8.13
N VAL A 30 2.97 -1.65 7.52
CA VAL A 30 4.25 -2.34 7.71
C VAL A 30 5.04 -2.24 6.42
N ARG A 31 6.22 -1.63 6.45
CA ARG A 31 7.08 -1.53 5.27
C ARG A 31 7.91 -2.78 5.13
N PHE A 32 7.63 -3.56 4.09
CA PHE A 32 8.34 -4.80 3.81
C PHE A 32 9.75 -4.56 3.27
N ALA A 33 10.15 -3.32 3.00
CA ALA A 33 11.55 -2.98 2.75
C ALA A 33 12.40 -3.02 4.04
N GLU A 34 11.79 -2.83 5.20
CA GLU A 34 12.51 -2.75 6.47
C GLU A 34 12.77 -4.15 7.06
N PRO A 35 13.93 -4.38 7.72
CA PRO A 35 14.19 -5.62 8.44
C PRO A 35 13.15 -5.89 9.52
N GLY A 36 12.78 -7.16 9.75
CA GLY A 36 11.79 -7.52 10.78
C GLY A 36 10.33 -7.23 10.41
N ALA A 37 10.04 -6.89 9.16
CA ALA A 37 8.68 -6.56 8.71
C ALA A 37 7.68 -7.70 8.93
N ARG A 38 8.10 -8.95 8.77
CA ARG A 38 7.22 -10.11 8.93
C ARG A 38 6.80 -10.29 10.39
N GLU A 39 7.77 -10.28 11.30
CA GLU A 39 7.59 -10.41 12.74
C GLU A 39 6.72 -9.29 13.27
N LEU A 40 6.91 -8.08 12.74
CA LEU A 40 6.07 -6.93 13.06
C LEU A 40 4.62 -7.10 12.55
N ALA A 41 4.43 -7.57 11.31
CA ALA A 41 3.11 -7.82 10.77
C ALA A 41 2.36 -8.90 11.55
N GLU A 42 3.03 -10.00 11.90
CA GLU A 42 2.47 -11.08 12.71
C GLU A 42 2.04 -10.56 14.09
N ALA A 43 2.90 -9.80 14.78
CA ALA A 43 2.56 -9.21 16.08
C ALA A 43 1.37 -8.23 16.03
N LEU A 44 1.21 -7.48 14.93
CA LEU A 44 0.03 -6.62 14.74
C LEU A 44 -1.24 -7.46 14.56
N LEU A 45 -1.17 -8.51 13.74
CA LEU A 45 -2.31 -9.39 13.48
C LEU A 45 -2.76 -10.13 14.75
N GLU A 46 -1.83 -10.67 15.54
CA GLU A 46 -2.07 -11.31 16.84
C GLU A 46 -2.82 -10.39 17.81
N ARG A 47 -2.56 -9.09 17.71
CA ARG A 47 -3.19 -8.06 18.55
C ARG A 47 -4.54 -7.57 18.03
N GLY A 48 -5.04 -8.07 16.91
CA GLY A 48 -6.30 -7.58 16.35
C GLY A 48 -6.15 -6.37 15.41
N VAL A 49 -4.93 -5.91 15.12
CA VAL A 49 -4.66 -4.83 14.14
C VAL A 49 -4.49 -5.40 12.73
N ALA A 50 -5.27 -4.93 11.75
CA ALA A 50 -5.09 -5.33 10.34
C ALA A 50 -3.80 -4.71 9.74
N VAL A 51 -3.26 -5.31 8.69
CA VAL A 51 -1.96 -4.91 8.12
C VAL A 51 -2.10 -4.40 6.69
N ASP A 52 -1.59 -3.19 6.44
CA ASP A 52 -1.15 -2.74 5.11
C ASP A 52 0.31 -3.15 4.92
N ALA A 53 0.58 -4.18 4.13
CA ALA A 53 1.93 -4.57 3.75
C ALA A 53 2.39 -3.65 2.61
N GLU A 54 3.23 -2.66 2.90
CA GLU A 54 3.80 -1.75 1.90
C GLU A 54 5.04 -2.38 1.26
N VAL A 55 4.97 -2.66 -0.04
CA VAL A 55 6.04 -3.31 -0.81
C VAL A 55 6.41 -2.42 -2.00
N PRO A 56 7.64 -1.86 -2.05
CA PRO A 56 8.13 -1.22 -3.25
C PRO A 56 8.53 -2.23 -4.32
N VAL A 57 8.23 -1.91 -5.58
CA VAL A 57 8.66 -2.68 -6.75
C VAL A 57 9.37 -1.79 -7.76
N GLY A 58 10.12 -2.38 -8.68
CA GLY A 58 11.03 -1.65 -9.58
C GLY A 58 12.35 -1.25 -8.93
N GLY A 59 12.59 -1.68 -7.70
CA GLY A 59 13.86 -1.63 -6.99
C GLY A 59 14.37 -3.04 -6.65
N PRO A 60 15.15 -3.19 -5.57
CA PRO A 60 15.62 -4.49 -5.10
C PRO A 60 14.45 -5.49 -4.86
N PRO A 61 14.61 -6.79 -5.17
CA PRO A 61 13.52 -7.77 -5.13
C PRO A 61 13.15 -8.23 -3.70
N GLU A 62 14.04 -8.05 -2.73
CA GLU A 62 13.94 -8.58 -1.38
C GLU A 62 12.63 -8.21 -0.64
N PRO A 63 12.07 -6.98 -0.77
CA PRO A 63 10.80 -6.64 -0.13
C PRO A 63 9.63 -7.47 -0.66
N LEU A 64 9.57 -7.72 -1.97
CA LEU A 64 8.53 -8.52 -2.60
C LEU A 64 8.72 -10.01 -2.26
N GLU A 65 9.95 -10.51 -2.34
CA GLU A 65 10.28 -11.88 -1.95
C GLU A 65 9.93 -12.17 -0.48
N ARG A 66 10.22 -11.22 0.42
CA ARG A 66 9.86 -11.32 1.84
C ARG A 66 8.35 -11.40 2.04
N PHE A 67 7.58 -10.63 1.28
CA PHE A 67 6.12 -10.70 1.33
C PHE A 67 5.59 -12.02 0.77
N LEU A 68 6.11 -12.49 -0.37
CA LEU A 68 5.69 -13.76 -0.99
C LEU A 68 6.04 -14.98 -0.13
N ALA A 69 7.15 -14.93 0.59
CA ALA A 69 7.56 -15.98 1.53
C ALA A 69 6.78 -15.97 2.85
N TRP A 70 5.92 -14.97 3.10
CA TRP A 70 5.14 -14.87 4.32
C TRP A 70 3.86 -15.73 4.23
N PRO A 71 3.71 -16.78 5.07
CA PRO A 71 2.51 -17.60 5.09
C PRO A 71 1.36 -16.85 5.80
N VAL A 72 0.70 -15.96 5.07
CA VAL A 72 -0.43 -15.17 5.56
C VAL A 72 -1.55 -16.09 6.05
N ARG A 73 -1.76 -16.14 7.38
CA ARG A 73 -2.76 -17.00 8.02
C ARG A 73 -4.18 -16.44 7.93
N ASP A 74 -4.31 -15.12 7.95
CA ASP A 74 -5.59 -14.40 7.87
C ASP A 74 -5.54 -13.37 6.73
N PRO A 75 -5.77 -13.80 5.47
CA PRO A 75 -5.68 -12.92 4.31
C PRO A 75 -6.74 -11.82 4.30
N ALA A 76 -7.86 -11.98 5.03
CA ALA A 76 -8.89 -10.95 5.11
C ALA A 76 -8.43 -9.70 5.89
N ARG A 77 -7.43 -9.86 6.77
CA ARG A 77 -6.86 -8.78 7.58
C ARG A 77 -5.55 -8.22 7.02
N VAL A 78 -5.12 -8.70 5.85
CA VAL A 78 -3.91 -8.22 5.17
C VAL A 78 -4.31 -7.59 3.84
N ARG A 79 -3.76 -6.41 3.57
CA ARG A 79 -3.85 -5.76 2.26
C ARG A 79 -2.44 -5.45 1.77
N LEU A 80 -2.14 -5.84 0.54
CA LEU A 80 -0.87 -5.51 -0.11
C LEU A 80 -0.96 -4.12 -0.72
N ALA A 81 -0.11 -3.19 -0.28
CA ALA A 81 0.05 -1.87 -0.86
C ALA A 81 1.36 -1.83 -1.67
N VAL A 82 1.23 -1.89 -3.00
CA VAL A 82 2.38 -1.92 -3.92
C VAL A 82 2.75 -0.48 -4.30
N GLU A 83 3.97 -0.09 -3.96
CA GLU A 83 4.55 1.19 -4.41
C GLU A 83 5.20 1.01 -5.78
N LEU A 84 4.74 1.79 -6.75
CA LEU A 84 5.27 1.82 -8.10
C LEU A 84 6.01 3.14 -8.36
N PRO A 85 7.20 3.12 -9.00
CA PRO A 85 7.94 4.33 -9.35
C PRO A 85 7.31 5.08 -10.54
N GLY A 86 6.33 4.46 -11.22
CA GLY A 86 5.65 5.00 -12.37
C GLY A 86 4.57 4.05 -12.89
N ALA A 87 3.86 4.45 -13.94
CA ALA A 87 2.79 3.66 -14.54
C ALA A 87 3.32 2.52 -15.43
N ASP A 88 3.94 1.51 -14.82
CA ASP A 88 4.46 0.33 -15.51
C ASP A 88 3.57 -0.91 -15.29
N ARG A 89 2.97 -1.41 -16.37
CA ARG A 89 2.14 -2.62 -16.35
C ARG A 89 2.93 -3.90 -16.08
N ALA A 90 4.20 -3.97 -16.48
CA ALA A 90 5.04 -5.14 -16.22
C ALA A 90 5.33 -5.27 -14.71
N LEU A 91 5.56 -4.15 -14.03
CA LEU A 91 5.73 -4.13 -12.57
C LEU A 91 4.45 -4.53 -11.83
N VAL A 92 3.28 -4.13 -12.33
CA VAL A 92 1.99 -4.62 -11.79
C VAL A 92 1.88 -6.14 -11.96
N ALA A 93 2.15 -6.66 -13.16
CA ALA A 93 2.09 -8.11 -13.40
C ALA A 93 3.10 -8.89 -12.56
N LEU A 94 4.29 -8.33 -12.32
CA LEU A 94 5.28 -8.89 -11.41
C LEU A 94 4.76 -8.92 -9.96
N ALA A 95 4.23 -7.80 -9.48
CA ALA A 95 3.70 -7.68 -8.13
C ALA A 95 2.50 -8.61 -7.88
N LEU A 96 1.67 -8.85 -8.89
CA LEU A 96 0.50 -9.73 -8.78
C LEU A 96 0.81 -11.23 -8.91
N ARG A 97 2.02 -11.59 -9.33
CA ARG A 97 2.39 -12.99 -9.59
C ARG A 97 2.56 -13.76 -8.28
N GLY A 98 1.81 -14.84 -8.14
CA GLY A 98 1.95 -15.75 -6.98
C GLY A 98 1.47 -15.13 -5.67
N LEU A 99 0.66 -14.07 -5.73
CA LEU A 99 0.13 -13.46 -4.52
C LEU A 99 -0.86 -14.39 -3.80
N PRO A 100 -0.86 -14.38 -2.45
CA PRO A 100 -1.98 -14.92 -1.68
C PRO A 100 -3.27 -14.15 -2.03
N PRO A 101 -4.46 -14.69 -1.69
CA PRO A 101 -5.76 -14.06 -1.97
C PRO A 101 -6.03 -12.86 -1.05
N VAL A 102 -5.14 -11.86 -1.09
CA VAL A 102 -5.24 -10.59 -0.34
C VAL A 102 -5.65 -9.46 -1.28
N PRO A 103 -6.41 -8.46 -0.81
CA PRO A 103 -6.68 -7.26 -1.60
C PRO A 103 -5.37 -6.52 -1.94
N VAL A 104 -5.30 -5.98 -3.16
CA VAL A 104 -4.13 -5.23 -3.65
C VAL A 104 -4.51 -3.76 -3.89
N LEU A 105 -3.71 -2.85 -3.34
CA LEU A 105 -3.70 -1.45 -3.69
C LEU A 105 -2.42 -1.09 -4.45
N LEU A 106 -2.55 -0.30 -5.51
CA LEU A 106 -1.40 0.33 -6.15
C LEU A 106 -1.30 1.79 -5.72
N PHE A 107 -0.08 2.28 -5.54
CA PHE A 107 0.17 3.69 -5.30
C PHE A 107 1.55 4.09 -5.80
N GLY A 108 1.74 5.38 -6.03
CA GLY A 108 3.03 5.98 -6.32
C GLY A 108 3.20 7.24 -5.51
N ARG A 109 4.44 7.72 -5.39
CA ARG A 109 4.75 8.97 -4.69
C ARG A 109 5.08 10.08 -5.68
N GLU A 110 4.79 11.31 -5.29
CA GLU A 110 5.09 12.54 -6.03
C GLU A 110 4.63 12.45 -7.50
N ALA A 111 5.58 12.54 -8.44
CA ALA A 111 5.31 12.49 -9.88
C ALA A 111 4.67 11.16 -10.32
N ALA A 112 4.88 10.07 -9.58
CA ALA A 112 4.31 8.76 -9.89
C ALA A 112 2.86 8.60 -9.42
N ALA A 113 2.38 9.42 -8.47
CA ALA A 113 1.09 9.22 -7.81
C ALA A 113 -0.10 9.17 -8.79
N TRP A 114 -0.24 10.20 -9.64
CA TRP A 114 -1.34 10.26 -10.61
C TRP A 114 -1.23 9.24 -11.75
N PRO A 115 -0.05 9.02 -12.39
CA PRO A 115 0.11 7.96 -13.36
C PRO A 115 -0.23 6.56 -12.81
N VAL A 116 0.24 6.22 -11.61
CA VAL A 116 -0.03 4.92 -10.98
C VAL A 116 -1.51 4.78 -10.62
N LEU A 117 -2.16 5.84 -10.14
CA LEU A 117 -3.58 5.81 -9.84
C LEU A 117 -4.44 5.52 -11.08
N ARG A 118 -4.12 6.14 -12.22
CA ARG A 118 -4.79 5.83 -13.51
C ARG A 118 -4.51 4.39 -13.95
N LEU A 119 -3.30 3.88 -13.70
CA LEU A 119 -2.98 2.48 -13.99
C LEU A 119 -3.81 1.52 -13.12
N ALA A 120 -3.95 1.82 -11.83
CA ALA A 120 -4.78 1.06 -10.89
C ALA A 120 -6.23 0.97 -11.37
N ALA A 121 -6.81 2.09 -11.80
CA ALA A 121 -8.16 2.13 -12.37
C ALA A 121 -8.28 1.23 -13.61
N ARG A 122 -7.32 1.27 -14.54
CA ARG A 122 -7.29 0.40 -15.73
C ARG A 122 -7.09 -1.08 -15.42
N CYS A 123 -6.42 -1.40 -14.32
CA CYS A 123 -6.16 -2.77 -13.88
C CYS A 123 -7.27 -3.33 -12.98
N GLY A 124 -8.26 -2.52 -12.60
CA GLY A 124 -9.34 -2.93 -11.68
C GLY A 124 -8.86 -3.19 -10.25
N THR A 125 -7.66 -2.74 -9.88
CA THR A 125 -7.13 -2.86 -8.52
C THR A 125 -7.62 -1.70 -7.64
N GLY A 126 -7.47 -1.82 -6.33
CA GLY A 126 -7.60 -0.64 -5.48
C GLY A 126 -6.43 0.34 -5.67
N ALA A 127 -6.59 1.56 -5.19
CA ALA A 127 -5.55 2.59 -5.23
C ALA A 127 -5.42 3.32 -3.88
N ARG A 128 -4.22 3.81 -3.55
CA ARG A 128 -3.99 4.73 -2.43
C ARG A 128 -3.62 6.12 -2.97
N ILE A 129 -4.16 7.16 -2.33
CA ILE A 129 -3.79 8.55 -2.58
C ILE A 129 -3.98 9.36 -1.30
N GLY A 130 -3.10 10.32 -1.05
CA GLY A 130 -3.18 11.24 0.08
C GLY A 130 -1.98 12.17 0.12
N VAL A 131 -1.97 13.10 1.07
CA VAL A 131 -0.87 14.06 1.25
C VAL A 131 0.47 13.40 1.60
N GLY A 132 0.45 12.17 2.10
CA GLY A 132 1.67 11.36 2.30
C GLY A 132 2.22 10.73 1.02
N ASP A 133 1.45 10.78 -0.08
CA ASP A 133 1.84 10.26 -1.38
C ASP A 133 2.12 11.40 -2.37
N VAL A 134 1.31 12.47 -2.39
CA VAL A 134 1.46 13.61 -3.30
C VAL A 134 0.87 14.89 -2.72
N LEU A 135 1.52 16.02 -2.98
CA LEU A 135 1.10 17.34 -2.47
C LEU A 135 0.32 18.19 -3.46
N ARG A 136 0.17 17.73 -4.71
CA ARG A 136 -0.48 18.47 -5.80
C ARG A 136 -1.62 17.66 -6.43
N VAL A 137 -2.71 18.34 -6.76
CA VAL A 137 -3.80 17.78 -7.57
C VAL A 137 -3.35 17.60 -9.03
N PRO A 138 -4.11 16.89 -9.90
CA PRO A 138 -3.65 16.55 -11.24
C PRO A 138 -3.32 17.74 -12.14
N ASP A 139 -3.93 18.90 -11.89
CA ASP A 139 -3.66 20.16 -12.60
C ASP A 139 -2.40 20.89 -12.11
N GLY A 140 -1.67 20.30 -11.16
CA GLY A 140 -0.42 20.83 -10.61
C GLY A 140 -0.62 21.81 -9.46
N ARG A 141 -1.83 22.23 -9.09
CA ARG A 141 -2.04 23.11 -7.92
C ARG A 141 -1.79 22.34 -6.62
N PRO A 142 -1.35 23.01 -5.54
CA PRO A 142 -1.27 22.40 -4.22
C PRO A 142 -2.64 21.86 -3.76
N ALA A 143 -2.63 20.65 -3.19
CA ALA A 143 -3.81 20.07 -2.58
C ALA A 143 -4.12 20.78 -1.25
N ARG A 144 -5.39 21.14 -1.06
CA ARG A 144 -5.88 21.79 0.17
C ARG A 144 -6.29 20.77 1.23
N SER A 145 -6.54 19.53 0.85
CA SER A 145 -6.92 18.45 1.77
C SER A 145 -6.78 17.06 1.12
N ASN A 146 -6.75 16.01 1.94
CA ASN A 146 -6.91 14.64 1.46
C ASN A 146 -8.25 14.44 0.73
N ALA A 147 -9.32 15.09 1.18
CA ALA A 147 -10.63 15.00 0.54
C ALA A 147 -10.59 15.51 -0.92
N GLN A 148 -9.83 16.58 -1.18
CA GLN A 148 -9.63 17.08 -2.53
C GLN A 148 -8.85 16.09 -3.42
N LEU A 149 -7.81 15.44 -2.87
CA LEU A 149 -7.05 14.41 -3.58
C LEU A 149 -7.93 13.21 -3.93
N VAL A 150 -8.72 12.73 -2.97
CA VAL A 150 -9.67 11.62 -3.17
C VAL A 150 -10.75 11.98 -4.18
N ALA A 151 -11.33 13.18 -4.11
CA ALA A 151 -12.33 13.63 -5.07
C ALA A 151 -11.75 13.74 -6.49
N ALA A 152 -10.50 14.19 -6.64
CA ALA A 152 -9.82 14.19 -7.93
C ALA A 152 -9.55 12.77 -8.44
N ALA A 153 -9.14 11.86 -7.55
CA ALA A 153 -8.91 10.45 -7.87
C ALA A 153 -10.18 9.73 -8.35
N ALA A 154 -11.33 10.03 -7.75
CA ALA A 154 -12.61 9.41 -8.10
C ALA A 154 -12.97 9.59 -9.59
N ARG A 155 -12.65 10.75 -10.18
CA ARG A 155 -12.90 11.04 -11.60
C ARG A 155 -12.25 10.04 -12.55
N PHE A 156 -11.11 9.45 -12.18
CA PHE A 156 -10.42 8.47 -13.02
C PHE A 156 -11.02 7.07 -12.97
N ARG A 157 -11.86 6.79 -11.96
CA ARG A 157 -12.63 5.53 -11.90
C ARG A 157 -13.80 5.55 -12.86
N ASP A 158 -14.39 6.72 -13.08
CA ASP A 158 -15.53 6.92 -13.99
C ASP A 158 -15.09 6.99 -15.47
N GLU A 159 -13.80 7.26 -15.73
CA GLU A 159 -13.18 7.28 -17.06
C GLU A 159 -12.60 5.93 -17.52
N ALA A 160 -12.59 4.91 -16.65
CA ALA A 160 -12.16 3.57 -17.05
C ALA A 160 -13.19 3.03 -18.06
N PRO A 161 -12.77 2.52 -19.23
CA PRO A 161 -13.71 2.04 -20.23
C PRO A 161 -14.59 0.97 -19.57
N THR A 162 -15.91 1.21 -19.59
CA THR A 162 -16.90 0.16 -19.38
C THR A 162 -16.54 -0.94 -20.37
N ALA A 163 -15.95 -2.03 -19.87
CA ALA A 163 -15.75 -3.21 -20.69
C ALA A 163 -17.15 -3.71 -21.05
N GLY A 164 -17.64 -3.26 -22.20
CA GLY A 164 -18.87 -3.74 -22.80
C GLY A 164 -18.67 -5.22 -23.06
N ILE A 165 -19.37 -6.03 -22.28
CA ILE A 165 -19.56 -7.44 -22.56
C ILE A 165 -20.38 -7.49 -23.86
N ARG A 166 -19.74 -7.95 -24.93
CA ARG A 166 -20.39 -8.56 -26.09
C ARG A 166 -19.68 -9.87 -26.37
#